data_AF-F9RMD2-F1
#
_entry.id   AF-F9RMD2-F1
#
_cell.length_a   1.000
_cell.length_b   1.000
_cell.length_c   1.000
_cell.angle_alpha   90.00
_cell.angle_beta   90.00
_cell.angle_gamma   90.00
#
_symmetry.space_group_name_H-M   'P 1'
#
loop_
_entity.id
_entity.type
_entity.pdbx_description
1 polymer ?
#
loop_
_entity_poly.entity_id
_entity_poly.type
_entity_poly.pdbx_seq_one_letter_code
_entity_poly.pdbx_strand_id
1 'polypeptide(L)'
;MKYTKLYRDQLEMFKSTTQGKQALRNMFGRKPVSFPRFVKTIKALSSQSVDGKPLQRTLSEELQWRTLGSPVIFLENEALVKCLHSSQFNYEKDFAVVPPFKSFSMSFPEKTVINGVELKSALVSIMTRKEFLDLYGPSVITLGDVYNTEYGDDELCISIQFENGFGVIDSNFAHISKLTSVLNNNALRPLKNQGTEALDALTKIALALCVYHSATDGEKLKKGYPSSTMVFPKGKNKSNYQAITAQYSKSRLQVSEGEKGRKITHRVPHFRNLRAECFYKKDEYKHLKRGSRWTFVKGVDLNGSMNTLEQ
;
A
#
# COMPACT_ATOMS: atom_id res chain seq x y z
N MET A 1 16.12 15.55 -5.74
CA MET A 1 15.49 14.22 -5.82
C MET A 1 14.17 14.37 -6.56
N LYS A 2 13.77 13.38 -7.37
CA LYS A 2 12.49 13.39 -8.10
C LYS A 2 11.68 12.18 -7.67
N TYR A 3 10.36 12.29 -7.64
CA TYR A 3 9.46 11.19 -7.31
C TYR A 3 8.97 10.48 -8.57
N THR A 4 8.63 9.20 -8.41
CA THR A 4 7.93 8.43 -9.43
C THR A 4 6.65 9.16 -9.85
N LYS A 5 6.24 8.94 -11.10
CA LYS A 5 4.95 9.41 -11.58
C LYS A 5 3.86 8.90 -10.64
N LEU A 6 2.92 9.76 -10.25
CA LEU A 6 1.83 9.36 -9.37
C LEU A 6 0.96 8.28 -10.02
N TYR A 7 0.32 7.47 -9.18
CA TYR A 7 -0.59 6.44 -9.62
C TYR A 7 -1.68 7.01 -10.54
N ARG A 8 -1.93 6.30 -11.64
CA ARG A 8 -2.94 6.63 -12.63
C ARG A 8 -4.04 5.59 -12.56
N ASP A 9 -5.26 6.04 -12.36
CA ASP A 9 -6.42 5.16 -12.54
C ASP A 9 -6.69 4.84 -14.01
N GLN A 10 -7.57 3.87 -14.25
CA GLN A 10 -7.95 3.43 -15.59
C GLN A 10 -8.37 4.57 -16.52
N LEU A 11 -9.15 5.55 -16.02
CA LEU A 11 -9.58 6.68 -16.88
C LEU A 11 -8.39 7.52 -17.33
N GLU A 12 -7.42 7.74 -16.46
CA GLU A 12 -6.18 8.47 -16.78
C GLU A 12 -5.27 7.68 -17.71
N MET A 13 -5.22 6.35 -17.58
CA MET A 13 -4.53 5.47 -18.51
C MET A 13 -5.15 5.56 -19.91
N PHE A 14 -6.48 5.46 -20.05
CA PHE A 14 -7.19 5.65 -21.32
C PHE A 14 -6.92 7.04 -21.92
N LYS A 15 -6.93 8.09 -21.11
CA LYS A 15 -6.63 9.47 -21.58
C LYS A 15 -5.18 9.66 -22.03
N SER A 16 -4.27 8.74 -21.67
CA SER A 16 -2.86 8.87 -22.01
C SER A 16 -2.52 8.38 -23.42
N THR A 17 -3.34 7.51 -24.02
CA THR A 17 -3.12 6.96 -25.38
C THR A 17 -4.08 7.56 -26.41
N THR A 18 -3.71 7.55 -27.69
CA THR A 18 -4.59 8.03 -28.78
C THR A 18 -5.80 7.12 -28.94
N GLN A 19 -5.59 5.80 -28.92
CA GLN A 19 -6.66 4.81 -28.98
C GLN A 19 -7.63 4.93 -27.80
N GLY A 20 -7.12 5.09 -26.58
CA GLY A 20 -7.97 5.26 -25.40
C GLY A 20 -8.81 6.55 -25.43
N LYS A 21 -8.26 7.67 -25.93
CA LYS A 21 -9.04 8.90 -26.17
C LYS A 21 -10.14 8.68 -27.20
N GLN A 22 -9.86 7.96 -28.28
CA GLN A 22 -10.86 7.66 -29.31
C GLN A 22 -11.97 6.77 -28.73
N ALA A 23 -11.61 5.74 -27.97
CA ALA A 23 -12.57 4.87 -27.29
C ALA A 23 -13.47 5.66 -26.31
N LEU A 24 -12.90 6.57 -25.51
CA LEU A 24 -13.67 7.46 -24.63
C LEU A 24 -14.61 8.38 -25.43
N ARG A 25 -14.18 8.92 -26.57
CA ARG A 25 -15.04 9.73 -27.44
C ARG A 25 -16.19 8.93 -28.04
N ASN A 26 -15.93 7.69 -28.45
CA ASN A 26 -16.96 6.81 -28.99
C ASN A 26 -18.00 6.44 -27.91
N MET A 27 -17.56 6.16 -26.68
CA MET A 27 -18.46 5.76 -25.58
C MET A 27 -19.23 6.94 -24.95
N PHE A 28 -18.60 8.12 -24.82
CA PHE A 28 -19.15 9.23 -24.03
C PHE A 28 -19.35 10.53 -24.81
N GLY A 29 -18.98 10.57 -26.09
CA GLY A 29 -18.99 11.76 -26.92
C GLY A 29 -17.80 12.70 -26.63
N ARG A 30 -17.93 13.97 -27.04
CA ARG A 30 -16.85 14.98 -26.93
C ARG A 30 -16.72 15.61 -25.54
N LYS A 31 -17.67 15.40 -24.64
CA LYS A 31 -17.70 16.04 -23.31
C LYS A 31 -16.71 15.36 -22.34
N PRO A 32 -16.11 16.10 -21.38
CA PRO A 32 -15.29 15.50 -20.34
C PRO A 32 -16.06 14.43 -19.54
N VAL A 33 -15.43 13.29 -19.32
CA VAL A 33 -16.01 12.17 -18.56
C VAL A 33 -15.53 12.23 -17.12
N SER A 34 -16.48 12.28 -16.18
CA SER A 34 -16.23 12.11 -14.74
C SER A 34 -15.87 10.66 -14.42
N PHE A 35 -15.00 10.43 -13.44
CA PHE A 35 -14.60 9.08 -13.06
C PHE A 35 -15.75 8.16 -12.60
N PRO A 36 -16.73 8.60 -11.79
CA PRO A 36 -17.86 7.73 -11.41
C PRO A 36 -18.69 7.28 -12.62
N ARG A 37 -18.95 8.20 -13.57
CA ARG A 37 -19.65 7.86 -14.82
C ARG A 37 -18.85 6.86 -15.67
N PHE A 38 -17.53 7.01 -15.73
CA PHE A 38 -16.65 6.05 -16.40
C PHE A 38 -16.77 4.67 -15.76
N VAL A 39 -16.57 4.57 -14.44
CA VAL A 39 -16.67 3.30 -13.69
C VAL A 39 -18.02 2.61 -13.92
N LYS A 40 -19.14 3.34 -13.75
CA LYS A 40 -20.49 2.79 -13.96
C LYS A 40 -20.65 2.19 -15.36
N THR A 41 -20.16 2.88 -16.38
CA THR A 41 -20.30 2.45 -17.77
C THR A 41 -19.42 1.24 -18.07
N ILE A 42 -18.15 1.25 -17.66
CA ILE A 42 -17.25 0.13 -17.90
C ILE A 42 -17.70 -1.12 -17.14
N LYS A 43 -18.17 -0.98 -15.89
CA LYS A 43 -18.75 -2.12 -15.15
C LYS A 43 -19.96 -2.72 -15.85
N ALA A 44 -20.85 -1.89 -16.41
CA ALA A 44 -22.02 -2.37 -17.14
C ALA A 44 -21.65 -3.08 -18.46
N LEU A 45 -20.55 -2.70 -19.10
CA LEU A 45 -20.04 -3.38 -20.29
C LEU A 45 -19.32 -4.68 -19.95
N SER A 46 -18.58 -4.71 -18.84
CA SER A 46 -17.78 -5.87 -18.43
C SER A 46 -18.56 -6.90 -17.61
N SER A 47 -19.78 -6.59 -17.16
CA SER A 47 -20.64 -7.55 -16.45
C SER A 47 -21.08 -8.74 -17.31
N GLN A 48 -20.84 -8.69 -18.62
CA GLN A 48 -21.17 -9.76 -19.56
C GLN A 48 -20.02 -10.75 -19.80
N SER A 49 -18.83 -10.55 -19.24
CA SER A 49 -17.68 -11.46 -19.39
C SER A 49 -17.07 -11.89 -18.05
N VAL A 50 -16.70 -13.17 -17.94
CA VAL A 50 -16.04 -13.74 -16.74
C VAL A 50 -14.70 -13.03 -16.49
N ASP A 51 -13.99 -12.67 -17.55
CA ASP A 51 -12.72 -11.92 -17.51
C ASP A 51 -12.89 -10.46 -17.07
N GLY A 52 -14.12 -9.96 -16.93
CA GLY A 52 -14.42 -8.60 -16.49
C GLY A 52 -14.22 -8.37 -15.00
N LYS A 53 -14.26 -9.42 -14.17
CA LYS A 53 -14.25 -9.29 -12.70
C LYS A 53 -13.00 -8.59 -12.13
N PRO A 54 -11.76 -8.91 -12.56
CA PRO A 54 -10.57 -8.20 -12.08
C PRO A 54 -10.62 -6.70 -12.36
N LEU A 55 -11.03 -6.31 -13.58
CA LEU A 55 -11.18 -4.91 -13.95
C LEU A 55 -12.25 -4.20 -13.10
N GLN A 56 -13.38 -4.86 -12.83
CA GLN A 56 -14.42 -4.30 -11.96
C GLN A 56 -13.93 -4.08 -10.52
N ARG A 57 -13.09 -4.98 -9.97
CA ARG A 57 -12.45 -4.80 -8.66
C ARG A 57 -11.54 -3.57 -8.67
N THR A 58 -10.61 -3.49 -9.62
CA THR A 58 -9.73 -2.32 -9.82
C THR A 58 -10.52 -1.01 -9.88
N LEU A 59 -11.57 -0.94 -10.71
CA LEU A 59 -12.40 0.26 -10.84
C LEU A 59 -13.13 0.65 -9.54
N SER A 60 -13.51 -0.33 -8.73
CA SER A 60 -14.15 -0.09 -7.43
C SER A 60 -13.16 0.52 -6.45
N GLU A 61 -11.96 -0.04 -6.36
CA GLU A 61 -10.90 0.46 -5.50
C GLU A 61 -10.39 1.85 -5.91
N GLU A 62 -10.21 2.09 -7.21
CA GLU A 62 -9.85 3.40 -7.74
C GLU A 62 -10.94 4.45 -7.44
N LEU A 63 -12.22 4.04 -7.49
CA LEU A 63 -13.35 4.92 -7.15
C LEU A 63 -13.32 5.26 -5.65
N GLN A 64 -13.14 4.26 -4.79
CA GLN A 64 -12.99 4.45 -3.36
C GLN A 64 -11.86 5.42 -3.04
N TRP A 65 -10.67 5.20 -3.62
CA TRP A 65 -9.52 6.08 -3.46
C TRP A 65 -9.84 7.53 -3.87
N ARG A 66 -10.51 7.75 -5.00
CA ARG A 66 -10.93 9.09 -5.43
C ARG A 66 -11.97 9.72 -4.49
N THR A 67 -12.92 8.94 -3.97
CA THR A 67 -13.92 9.46 -3.02
C THR A 67 -13.29 9.90 -1.70
N LEU A 68 -12.16 9.31 -1.31
CA LEU A 68 -11.36 9.71 -0.16
C LEU A 68 -10.45 10.93 -0.44
N GLY A 69 -10.59 11.61 -1.58
CA GLY A 69 -9.74 12.75 -1.94
C GLY A 69 -8.38 12.35 -2.53
N SER A 70 -8.27 11.12 -3.04
CA SER A 70 -7.05 10.59 -3.66
C SER A 70 -5.80 10.75 -2.77
N PRO A 71 -5.78 10.16 -1.56
CA PRO A 71 -4.62 10.26 -0.68
C PRO A 71 -3.38 9.62 -1.30
N VAL A 72 -2.24 10.31 -1.15
CA VAL A 72 -0.93 9.88 -1.63
C VAL A 72 0.07 9.97 -0.49
N ILE A 73 0.74 8.86 -0.17
CA ILE A 73 1.84 8.81 0.79
C ILE A 73 3.16 8.81 0.03
N PHE A 74 3.91 9.89 0.15
CA PHE A 74 5.25 10.06 -0.38
C PHE A 74 6.27 9.51 0.62
N LEU A 75 7.03 8.48 0.24
CA LEU A 75 8.14 8.01 1.07
C LEU A 75 9.33 8.93 0.87
N GLU A 76 9.83 9.55 1.94
CA GLU A 76 10.79 10.65 1.87
C GLU A 76 12.07 10.31 1.10
N ASN A 77 12.60 9.10 1.25
CA ASN A 77 13.87 8.70 0.63
C ASN A 77 13.99 7.17 0.52
N GLU A 78 14.93 6.71 -0.30
CA GLU A 78 15.20 5.29 -0.52
C GLU A 78 15.56 4.55 0.78
N ALA A 79 16.21 5.21 1.73
CA ALA A 79 16.56 4.61 3.03
C ALA A 79 15.31 4.23 3.84
N LEU A 80 14.29 5.09 3.88
CA LEU A 80 12.99 4.76 4.46
C LEU A 80 12.35 3.57 3.76
N VAL A 81 12.37 3.54 2.42
CA VAL A 81 11.77 2.44 1.65
C VAL A 81 12.46 1.11 1.98
N LYS A 82 13.79 1.08 1.97
CA LYS A 82 14.58 -0.11 2.34
C LYS A 82 14.34 -0.54 3.78
N CYS A 83 14.21 0.43 4.69
CA CYS A 83 13.90 0.21 6.10
C CYS A 83 12.51 -0.43 6.30
N LEU A 84 11.48 0.09 5.62
CA LEU A 84 10.14 -0.50 5.63
C LEU A 84 10.13 -1.90 5.00
N HIS A 85 10.82 -2.09 3.89
CA HIS A 85 10.91 -3.40 3.24
C HIS A 85 11.68 -4.43 4.09
N SER A 86 12.73 -4.05 4.79
CA SER A 86 13.51 -4.98 5.62
C SER A 86 12.87 -5.25 6.99
N SER A 87 11.92 -4.43 7.41
CA SER A 87 11.21 -4.56 8.68
C SER A 87 10.66 -5.97 8.89
N GLN A 88 10.87 -6.51 10.09
CA GLN A 88 10.35 -7.81 10.49
C GLN A 88 9.15 -7.64 11.42
N PHE A 89 8.03 -8.26 11.05
CA PHE A 89 6.83 -8.37 11.87
C PHE A 89 6.10 -9.66 11.50
N ASN A 90 5.53 -10.34 12.49
CA ASN A 90 4.73 -11.54 12.27
C ASN A 90 3.31 -11.14 11.88
N TYR A 91 2.96 -11.33 10.61
CA TYR A 91 1.63 -11.05 10.07
C TYR A 91 0.66 -12.24 10.12
N GLU A 92 1.13 -13.45 10.47
CA GLU A 92 0.34 -14.69 10.43
C GLU A 92 -0.52 -14.93 11.68
N LYS A 93 -0.14 -14.37 12.84
CA LYS A 93 -0.85 -14.58 14.10
C LYS A 93 -1.28 -13.26 14.73
N ASP A 94 -2.59 -13.05 14.86
CA ASP A 94 -3.21 -11.88 15.51
C ASP A 94 -2.67 -10.53 14.99
N PHE A 95 -2.35 -10.46 13.70
CA PHE A 95 -1.87 -9.23 13.09
C PHE A 95 -3.04 -8.31 12.79
N ALA A 96 -3.00 -7.13 13.40
CA ALA A 96 -3.86 -6.03 13.04
C ALA A 96 -2.99 -4.79 12.80
N VAL A 97 -3.45 -3.95 11.88
CA VAL A 97 -2.89 -2.62 11.65
C VAL A 97 -4.04 -1.66 11.44
N VAL A 98 -3.82 -0.41 11.81
CA VAL A 98 -4.70 0.69 11.41
C VAL A 98 -4.02 1.38 10.25
N PRO A 99 -4.54 1.26 9.02
CA PRO A 99 -3.95 1.97 7.91
C PRO A 99 -4.24 3.47 8.04
N PRO A 100 -3.32 4.37 7.62
CA PRO A 100 -3.56 5.82 7.66
C PRO A 100 -4.80 6.23 6.86
N PHE A 101 -5.10 5.48 5.80
CA PHE A 101 -6.33 5.55 5.01
C PHE A 101 -6.72 4.13 4.60
N LYS A 102 -8.03 3.87 4.47
CA LYS A 102 -8.51 2.58 3.93
C LYS A 102 -8.02 2.32 2.51
N SER A 103 -7.85 3.37 1.71
CA SER A 103 -7.25 3.28 0.37
C SER A 103 -6.38 4.51 0.10
N PHE A 104 -5.16 4.31 -0.35
CA PHE A 104 -4.16 5.35 -0.65
C PHE A 104 -3.18 4.87 -1.71
N SER A 105 -2.53 5.81 -2.39
CA SER A 105 -1.40 5.46 -3.27
C SER A 105 -0.07 5.73 -2.58
N MET A 106 0.93 4.88 -2.83
CA MET A 106 2.31 5.12 -2.43
C MET A 106 3.09 5.72 -3.60
N SER A 107 3.93 6.71 -3.31
CA SER A 107 4.90 7.28 -4.26
C SER A 107 6.31 7.22 -3.67
N PHE A 108 7.26 6.87 -4.54
CA PHE A 108 8.63 6.56 -4.19
C PHE A 108 9.57 7.58 -4.84
N PRO A 109 10.77 7.82 -4.28
CA PRO A 109 11.85 8.46 -5.04
C PRO A 109 12.12 7.66 -6.32
N GLU A 110 12.35 8.35 -7.45
CA GLU A 110 12.71 7.70 -8.72
C GLU A 110 13.94 6.80 -8.53
N LYS A 111 14.01 5.70 -9.29
CA LYS A 111 15.11 4.73 -9.23
C LYS A 111 15.27 4.01 -7.89
N THR A 112 14.25 4.04 -7.02
CA THR A 112 14.23 3.20 -5.82
C THR A 112 14.13 1.74 -6.23
N VAL A 113 15.15 0.94 -5.93
CA VAL A 113 15.20 -0.49 -6.28
C VAL A 113 15.14 -1.35 -5.03
N ILE A 114 14.24 -2.34 -5.04
CA ILE A 114 14.14 -3.39 -4.02
C ILE A 114 14.23 -4.75 -4.72
N ASN A 115 15.13 -5.63 -4.28
CA ASN A 115 15.35 -6.96 -4.85
C ASN A 115 15.52 -6.96 -6.39
N GLY A 116 16.20 -5.96 -6.94
CA GLY A 116 16.44 -5.84 -8.39
C GLY A 116 15.27 -5.23 -9.19
N VAL A 117 14.17 -4.86 -8.54
CA VAL A 117 12.99 -4.26 -9.18
C VAL A 117 12.89 -2.77 -8.84
N GLU A 118 12.76 -1.92 -9.85
CA GLU A 118 12.45 -0.49 -9.64
C GLU A 118 10.97 -0.33 -9.22
N LEU A 119 10.76 0.26 -8.05
CA LEU A 119 9.42 0.46 -7.51
C LEU A 119 8.69 1.59 -8.24
N LYS A 120 7.45 1.30 -8.62
CA LYS A 120 6.51 2.27 -9.20
C LYS A 120 5.44 2.66 -8.19
N SER A 121 4.73 3.75 -8.47
CA SER A 121 3.57 4.12 -7.66
C SER A 121 2.53 3.00 -7.68
N ALA A 122 1.95 2.71 -6.52
CA ALA A 122 0.95 1.66 -6.38
C ALA A 122 -0.24 2.17 -5.58
N LEU A 123 -1.44 1.75 -5.97
CA LEU A 123 -2.64 1.88 -5.17
C LEU A 123 -2.68 0.74 -4.14
N VAL A 124 -2.98 1.10 -2.91
CA VAL A 124 -3.08 0.22 -1.75
C VAL A 124 -4.46 0.36 -1.16
N SER A 125 -5.13 -0.75 -0.92
CA SER A 125 -6.38 -0.81 -0.17
C SER A 125 -6.23 -1.80 0.97
N ILE A 126 -6.43 -1.34 2.22
CA ILE A 126 -6.39 -2.17 3.42
C ILE A 126 -7.70 -1.96 4.16
N MET A 127 -8.55 -2.98 4.10
CA MET A 127 -9.94 -2.94 4.56
C MET A 127 -10.31 -4.32 5.09
N THR A 128 -11.38 -4.38 5.89
CA THR A 128 -11.96 -5.66 6.29
C THR A 128 -12.55 -6.40 5.08
N ARG A 129 -12.69 -7.73 5.19
CA ARG A 129 -13.35 -8.56 4.18
C ARG A 129 -14.73 -8.01 3.85
N LYS A 130 -15.53 -7.67 4.87
CA LYS A 130 -16.86 -7.10 4.68
C LYS A 130 -16.84 -5.80 3.88
N GLU A 131 -15.91 -4.89 4.18
CA GLU A 131 -15.77 -3.64 3.42
C GLU A 131 -15.38 -3.87 1.95
N PHE A 132 -14.54 -4.87 1.66
CA PHE A 132 -14.25 -5.26 0.28
C PHE A 132 -15.47 -5.84 -0.42
N LEU A 133 -16.27 -6.65 0.27
CA LEU A 133 -17.52 -7.16 -0.28
C LEU A 133 -18.50 -6.00 -0.56
N ASP A 134 -18.68 -5.08 0.38
CA ASP A 134 -19.55 -3.92 0.16
C ASP A 134 -19.05 -3.05 -1.00
N LEU A 135 -17.73 -2.88 -1.13
CA LEU A 135 -17.10 -2.09 -2.17
C LEU A 135 -17.27 -2.69 -3.58
N TYR A 136 -17.07 -4.01 -3.71
CA TYR A 136 -17.17 -4.67 -5.01
C TYR A 136 -18.62 -4.84 -5.46
N GLY A 137 -19.52 -5.10 -4.52
CA GLY A 137 -20.94 -5.25 -4.76
C GLY A 137 -21.32 -6.51 -5.54
N PRO A 138 -22.62 -6.70 -5.81
CA PRO A 138 -23.17 -7.95 -6.34
C PRO A 138 -22.73 -8.26 -7.78
N SER A 139 -22.21 -7.29 -8.53
CA SER A 139 -21.72 -7.52 -9.90
C SER A 139 -20.39 -8.27 -9.95
N VAL A 140 -19.67 -8.34 -8.83
CA VAL A 140 -18.34 -8.97 -8.73
C VAL A 140 -18.36 -10.18 -7.80
N ILE A 141 -19.14 -10.10 -6.72
CA ILE A 141 -19.18 -11.07 -5.63
C ILE A 141 -20.07 -12.26 -6.00
N THR A 142 -19.61 -13.45 -5.63
CA THR A 142 -20.36 -14.70 -5.82
C THR A 142 -21.03 -15.14 -4.52
N LEU A 143 -22.01 -16.05 -4.60
CA LEU A 143 -22.59 -16.67 -3.41
C LEU A 143 -21.52 -17.38 -2.55
N GLY A 144 -20.52 -17.99 -3.19
CA GLY A 144 -19.39 -18.61 -2.50
C GLY A 144 -18.57 -17.59 -1.69
N ASP A 145 -18.40 -16.38 -2.21
CA ASP A 145 -17.74 -15.30 -1.48
C ASP A 145 -18.57 -14.85 -0.26
N VAL A 146 -19.90 -14.91 -0.30
CA VAL A 146 -20.77 -14.52 0.82
C VAL A 146 -20.82 -15.60 1.91
N TYR A 147 -20.97 -16.86 1.51
CA TYR A 147 -21.07 -18.00 2.43
C TYR A 147 -19.73 -18.61 2.83
N ASN A 148 -18.60 -17.98 2.48
CA ASN A 148 -17.28 -18.46 2.87
C ASN A 148 -17.14 -18.40 4.41
N THR A 149 -16.98 -19.58 5.04
CA THR A 149 -16.78 -19.73 6.49
C THR A 149 -15.32 -19.79 6.91
N GLU A 150 -14.38 -19.82 5.96
CA GLU A 150 -12.94 -19.81 6.23
C GLU A 150 -12.49 -18.46 6.81
N TYR A 151 -13.17 -17.37 6.43
CA TYR A 151 -12.78 -16.00 6.75
C TYR A 151 -13.90 -15.24 7.44
N GLY A 152 -13.57 -14.58 8.55
CA GLY A 152 -14.50 -13.70 9.25
C GLY A 152 -14.70 -12.36 8.51
N ASP A 153 -15.86 -11.73 8.71
CA ASP A 153 -16.18 -10.43 8.14
C ASP A 153 -15.18 -9.32 8.53
N ASP A 154 -14.71 -9.36 9.79
CA ASP A 154 -13.76 -8.39 10.37
C ASP A 154 -12.29 -8.74 10.09
N GLU A 155 -12.03 -9.75 9.27
CA GLU A 155 -10.67 -10.09 8.88
C GLU A 155 -10.12 -9.01 7.96
N LEU A 156 -8.88 -8.59 8.22
CA LEU A 156 -8.22 -7.58 7.40
C LEU A 156 -7.71 -8.22 6.11
N CYS A 157 -7.94 -7.55 4.99
CA CYS A 157 -7.44 -7.88 3.68
C CYS A 157 -6.59 -6.73 3.13
N ILE A 158 -5.71 -7.05 2.18
CA ILE A 158 -4.90 -6.08 1.45
C ILE A 158 -5.02 -6.32 -0.05
N SER A 159 -5.18 -5.23 -0.80
CA SER A 159 -5.11 -5.19 -2.26
C SER A 159 -4.02 -4.22 -2.68
N ILE A 160 -3.14 -4.64 -3.58
CA ILE A 160 -2.07 -3.82 -4.16
C ILE A 160 -2.26 -3.82 -5.67
N GLN A 161 -2.16 -2.64 -6.29
CA GLN A 161 -2.28 -2.47 -7.74
C GLN A 161 -1.23 -1.50 -8.25
N PHE A 162 -0.50 -1.85 -9.31
CA PHE A 162 0.45 -0.93 -9.94
C PHE A 162 0.50 -1.12 -11.45
N GLU A 163 0.91 -0.07 -12.17
CA GLU A 163 1.08 -0.11 -13.62
C GLU A 163 2.44 -0.70 -14.00
N ASN A 164 2.44 -1.85 -14.68
CA ASN A 164 3.66 -2.52 -15.11
C ASN A 164 4.32 -1.83 -16.33
N GLY A 165 5.39 -2.42 -16.85
CA GLY A 165 6.15 -1.86 -17.99
C GLY A 165 5.35 -1.72 -19.30
N PHE A 166 4.24 -2.43 -19.43
CA PHE A 166 3.41 -2.49 -20.64
C PHE A 166 2.15 -1.64 -20.54
N GLY A 167 1.98 -0.88 -19.45
CA GLY A 167 0.78 -0.09 -19.22
C GLY A 167 -0.44 -0.95 -18.86
N VAL A 168 -0.22 -2.11 -18.25
CA VAL A 168 -1.26 -2.98 -17.67
C VAL A 168 -1.16 -2.92 -16.15
N ILE A 169 -2.29 -3.09 -15.46
CA ILE A 169 -2.31 -3.18 -14.00
C ILE A 169 -2.02 -4.62 -13.59
N ASP A 170 -0.93 -4.81 -12.86
CA ASP A 170 -0.71 -6.01 -12.07
C ASP A 170 -1.28 -5.78 -10.68
N SER A 171 -1.88 -6.82 -10.10
CA SER A 171 -2.54 -6.72 -8.79
C SER A 171 -2.35 -7.96 -7.94
N ASN A 172 -2.39 -7.76 -6.62
CA ASN A 172 -2.40 -8.84 -5.63
C ASN A 172 -3.50 -8.55 -4.61
N PHE A 173 -4.24 -9.58 -4.20
CA PHE A 173 -5.21 -9.52 -3.12
C PHE A 173 -4.93 -10.66 -2.13
N ALA A 174 -4.90 -10.34 -0.84
CA ALA A 174 -4.68 -11.33 0.19
C ALA A 174 -5.52 -11.05 1.44
N HIS A 175 -6.08 -12.10 2.01
CA HIS A 175 -6.43 -12.13 3.43
C HIS A 175 -5.11 -12.13 4.22
N ILE A 176 -5.00 -11.25 5.22
CA ILE A 176 -3.74 -11.08 5.95
C ILE A 176 -3.32 -12.39 6.63
N SER A 177 -4.26 -13.19 7.13
CA SER A 177 -3.97 -14.49 7.76
C SER A 177 -3.33 -15.50 6.80
N LYS A 178 -3.51 -15.34 5.48
CA LYS A 178 -2.99 -16.22 4.42
C LYS A 178 -1.89 -15.55 3.61
N LEU A 179 -1.41 -14.39 4.01
CA LEU A 179 -0.48 -13.60 3.22
C LEU A 179 0.78 -14.41 2.85
N THR A 180 1.38 -15.15 3.79
CA THR A 180 2.55 -16.00 3.51
C THR A 180 2.26 -17.03 2.42
N SER A 181 1.11 -17.69 2.49
CA SER A 181 0.69 -18.66 1.47
C SER A 181 0.51 -17.99 0.11
N VAL A 182 -0.05 -16.78 0.07
CA VAL A 182 -0.20 -16.01 -1.17
C VAL A 182 1.17 -15.63 -1.75
N LEU A 183 2.09 -15.10 -0.94
CA LEU A 183 3.44 -14.73 -1.39
C LEU A 183 4.24 -15.97 -1.88
N ASN A 184 4.13 -17.10 -1.17
CA ASN A 184 4.76 -18.35 -1.60
C ASN A 184 4.17 -18.85 -2.93
N ASN A 185 2.86 -18.76 -3.10
CA ASN A 185 2.21 -19.13 -4.35
C ASN A 185 2.61 -18.20 -5.51
N ASN A 186 2.78 -16.89 -5.25
CA ASN A 186 3.28 -15.95 -6.24
C ASN A 186 4.70 -16.34 -6.70
N ALA A 187 5.56 -16.78 -5.79
CA ALA A 187 6.91 -17.26 -6.14
C ALA A 187 6.89 -18.54 -6.99
N LEU A 188 5.91 -19.42 -6.77
CA LEU A 188 5.71 -20.62 -7.59
C LEU A 188 5.13 -20.32 -8.99
N ARG A 189 4.40 -19.21 -9.12
CA ARG A 189 3.71 -18.79 -10.36
C ARG A 189 3.96 -17.30 -10.63
N PRO A 190 5.20 -16.92 -11.00
CA PRO A 190 5.56 -15.53 -11.12
C PRO A 190 4.85 -14.85 -12.30
N LEU A 191 4.43 -13.61 -12.09
CA LEU A 191 4.01 -12.72 -13.16
C LEU A 191 5.21 -12.35 -14.02
N LYS A 192 4.95 -12.04 -15.29
CA LYS A 192 5.99 -11.60 -16.23
C LYS A 192 6.61 -10.28 -15.76
N ASN A 193 7.84 -10.00 -16.21
CA ASN A 193 8.52 -8.71 -16.05
C ASN A 193 8.67 -8.25 -14.60
N GLN A 194 9.00 -9.19 -13.72
CA GLN A 194 9.20 -8.93 -12.29
C GLN A 194 7.95 -8.40 -11.58
N GLY A 195 6.75 -8.67 -12.13
CA GLY A 195 5.50 -8.19 -11.56
C GLY A 195 5.22 -8.78 -10.17
N THR A 196 5.60 -10.05 -9.95
CA THR A 196 5.47 -10.71 -8.65
C THR A 196 6.37 -10.05 -7.61
N GLU A 197 7.64 -9.86 -7.93
CA GLU A 197 8.63 -9.27 -7.03
C GLU A 197 8.27 -7.82 -6.68
N ALA A 198 7.71 -7.06 -7.64
CA ALA A 198 7.14 -5.75 -7.39
C ALA A 198 5.97 -5.81 -6.40
N LEU A 199 4.98 -6.69 -6.63
CA LEU A 199 3.80 -6.83 -5.77
C LEU A 199 4.18 -7.24 -4.35
N ASP A 200 5.08 -8.19 -4.20
CA ASP A 200 5.52 -8.69 -2.90
C ASP A 200 6.27 -7.58 -2.12
N ALA A 201 7.17 -6.85 -2.79
CA ALA A 201 7.87 -5.71 -2.19
C ALA A 201 6.89 -4.60 -1.77
N LEU A 202 5.95 -4.23 -2.65
CA LEU A 202 4.93 -3.21 -2.39
C LEU A 202 4.00 -3.60 -1.24
N THR A 203 3.57 -4.87 -1.20
CA THR A 203 2.74 -5.42 -0.13
C THR A 203 3.44 -5.31 1.22
N LYS A 204 4.71 -5.73 1.28
CA LYS A 204 5.51 -5.67 2.51
C LYS A 204 5.71 -4.23 2.98
N ILE A 205 6.04 -3.32 2.06
CA ILE A 205 6.21 -1.89 2.36
C ILE A 205 4.90 -1.28 2.87
N ALA A 206 3.76 -1.58 2.25
CA ALA A 206 2.46 -1.05 2.66
C ALA A 206 2.08 -1.47 4.08
N LEU A 207 2.28 -2.73 4.44
CA LEU A 207 2.03 -3.22 5.80
C LEU A 207 3.01 -2.63 6.81
N ALA A 208 4.30 -2.58 6.46
CA ALA A 208 5.33 -1.94 7.28
C ALA A 208 5.03 -0.47 7.53
N LEU A 209 4.49 0.24 6.53
CA LEU A 209 4.08 1.63 6.66
C LEU A 209 2.93 1.81 7.67
N CYS A 210 1.98 0.87 7.71
CA CYS A 210 0.90 0.90 8.70
C CYS A 210 1.43 0.62 10.12
N VAL A 211 2.36 -0.34 10.24
CA VAL A 211 3.08 -0.60 11.50
C VAL A 211 3.87 0.64 11.94
N TYR A 212 4.57 1.28 11.01
CA TYR A 212 5.34 2.50 11.24
C TYR A 212 4.46 3.67 11.67
N HIS A 213 3.30 3.84 11.03
CA HIS A 213 2.30 4.83 11.40
C HIS A 213 1.81 4.61 12.84
N SER A 214 1.44 3.37 13.20
CA SER A 214 1.03 3.00 14.56
C SER A 214 2.16 3.21 15.57
N ALA A 215 3.37 2.76 15.26
CA ALA A 215 4.53 2.83 16.15
C ALA A 215 5.08 4.24 16.38
N THR A 216 4.63 5.22 15.60
CA THR A 216 5.00 6.62 15.72
C THR A 216 3.83 7.50 16.12
N ASP A 217 2.71 6.89 16.53
CA ASP A 217 1.44 7.57 16.84
C ASP A 217 1.04 8.59 15.74
N GLY A 218 1.36 8.26 14.48
CA GLY A 218 1.13 9.08 13.31
C GLY A 218 2.03 10.29 13.13
N GLU A 219 2.93 10.60 14.06
CA GLU A 219 3.74 11.82 14.03
C GLU A 219 4.65 11.94 12.80
N LYS A 220 5.01 10.82 12.18
CA LYS A 220 5.93 10.77 11.03
C LYS A 220 5.22 10.88 9.68
N LEU A 221 3.90 10.87 9.65
CA LEU A 221 3.10 11.12 8.44
C LEU A 221 2.69 12.59 8.44
N LYS A 222 3.52 13.45 7.84
CA LYS A 222 3.26 14.90 7.80
C LYS A 222 2.37 15.26 6.61
N LYS A 223 1.34 16.08 6.84
CA LYS A 223 0.51 16.62 5.76
C LYS A 223 1.35 17.48 4.82
N GLY A 224 1.10 17.34 3.53
CA GLY A 224 1.75 18.13 2.48
C GLY A 224 2.62 17.31 1.55
N TYR A 225 2.99 17.97 0.46
CA TYR A 225 3.87 17.44 -0.56
C TYR A 225 5.33 17.49 -0.11
N PRO A 226 6.18 16.55 -0.56
CA PRO A 226 7.61 16.71 -0.41
C PRO A 226 8.09 17.96 -1.16
N SER A 227 9.23 18.51 -0.74
CA SER A 227 9.88 19.64 -1.43
C SER A 227 10.40 19.29 -2.84
N SER A 228 10.52 18.00 -3.11
CA SER A 228 11.04 17.45 -4.37
C SER A 228 10.02 17.50 -5.51
N THR A 229 10.52 17.54 -6.73
CA THR A 229 9.71 17.54 -7.96
C THR A 229 8.99 16.20 -8.16
N MET A 230 7.75 16.25 -8.65
CA MET A 230 6.91 15.08 -8.96
C MET A 230 6.16 15.28 -10.28
N VAL A 231 5.79 14.16 -10.91
CA VAL A 231 5.06 14.17 -12.19
C VAL A 231 3.60 13.78 -11.95
N PHE A 232 2.69 14.72 -12.25
CA PHE A 232 1.26 14.48 -12.17
C PHE A 232 0.73 13.80 -13.44
N PRO A 233 -0.35 13.00 -13.33
CA PRO A 233 -1.11 12.54 -14.49
C PRO A 233 -1.63 13.71 -15.33
N LYS A 234 -1.91 13.44 -16.62
CA LYS A 234 -2.29 14.49 -17.56
C LYS A 234 -3.60 15.17 -17.12
N GLY A 235 -3.56 16.49 -16.99
CA GLY A 235 -4.72 17.29 -16.56
C GLY A 235 -4.99 17.26 -15.05
N LYS A 236 -4.04 16.77 -14.26
CA LYS A 236 -4.08 16.78 -12.80
C LYS A 236 -3.02 17.72 -12.23
N ASN A 237 -3.27 18.22 -11.03
CA ASN A 237 -2.37 19.09 -10.28
C ASN A 237 -2.49 18.81 -8.77
N LYS A 238 -1.80 19.61 -7.95
CA LYS A 238 -1.76 19.44 -6.49
C LYS A 238 -3.13 19.44 -5.81
N SER A 239 -4.11 20.19 -6.33
CA SER A 239 -5.46 20.25 -5.74
C SER A 239 -6.25 18.95 -5.87
N ASN A 240 -5.81 18.03 -6.73
CA ASN A 240 -6.51 16.78 -6.98
C ASN A 240 -6.14 15.64 -6.02
N TYR A 241 -5.18 15.85 -5.10
CA TYR A 241 -4.69 14.80 -4.22
C TYR A 241 -4.52 15.30 -2.80
N GLN A 242 -4.79 14.42 -1.84
CA GLN A 242 -4.42 14.62 -0.44
C GLN A 242 -2.99 14.10 -0.20
N ALA A 243 -2.01 15.00 -0.22
CA ALA A 243 -0.60 14.62 -0.05
C ALA A 243 -0.20 14.49 1.42
N ILE A 244 0.51 13.39 1.73
CA ILE A 244 1.20 13.15 3.00
C ILE A 244 2.61 12.67 2.72
N THR A 245 3.58 13.19 3.44
CA THR A 245 4.99 12.77 3.36
C THR A 245 5.34 11.97 4.60
N ALA A 246 5.75 10.71 4.40
CA ALA A 246 6.29 9.87 5.45
C ALA A 246 7.77 10.20 5.65
N GLN A 247 8.10 10.79 6.79
CA GLN A 247 9.45 11.21 7.13
C GLN A 247 10.24 10.06 7.72
N TYR A 248 11.52 9.95 7.35
CA TYR A 248 12.42 9.00 7.94
C TYR A 248 12.77 9.42 9.37
N SER A 249 12.54 8.54 10.34
CA SER A 249 12.96 8.84 11.71
C SER A 249 14.48 8.68 11.83
N LYS A 250 15.19 9.80 11.92
CA LYS A 250 16.62 9.81 12.33
C LYS A 250 16.83 9.44 13.80
N SER A 251 15.76 9.33 14.60
CA SER A 251 15.83 9.17 16.06
C SER A 251 16.50 7.84 16.47
N ARG A 252 17.64 7.95 17.15
CA ARG A 252 18.47 6.89 17.81
C ARG A 252 19.35 5.99 16.93
N LEU A 253 19.79 6.48 15.76
CA LEU A 253 20.90 5.86 15.02
C LEU A 253 22.26 6.57 15.21
N GLN A 254 22.29 7.66 15.97
CA GLN A 254 23.56 8.22 16.44
C GLN A 254 24.00 7.45 17.68
N VAL A 255 24.94 6.54 17.49
CA VAL A 255 25.91 6.21 18.53
C VAL A 255 26.76 7.48 18.68
N SER A 256 26.89 7.98 19.90
CA SER A 256 27.88 8.97 20.30
C SER A 256 29.23 8.64 19.65
N GLU A 257 29.84 9.61 18.97
CA GLU A 257 31.18 9.49 18.39
C GLU A 257 32.23 9.31 19.50
N GLY A 258 32.31 8.11 20.09
CA GLY A 258 33.18 7.84 21.23
C GLY A 258 33.70 6.41 21.34
N GLU A 259 33.11 5.42 20.67
CA GLU A 259 33.55 4.03 20.83
C GLU A 259 34.04 3.42 19.51
N LYS A 260 35.28 2.89 19.55
CA LYS A 260 35.91 2.06 18.51
C LYS A 260 35.22 0.69 18.41
N GLY A 261 33.89 0.69 18.27
CA GLY A 261 33.09 -0.49 17.98
C GLY A 261 32.82 -0.63 16.47
N ARG A 262 32.55 -1.86 16.03
CA ARG A 262 32.16 -2.21 14.66
C ARG A 262 31.14 -1.21 14.10
N LYS A 263 31.46 -0.55 12.97
CA LYS A 263 30.51 0.35 12.27
C LYS A 263 29.33 -0.47 11.76
N ILE A 264 28.20 -0.39 12.48
CA ILE A 264 26.94 -0.98 12.03
C ILE A 264 26.39 -0.10 10.90
N THR A 265 26.53 -0.56 9.66
CA THR A 265 26.07 0.18 8.46
C THR A 265 24.56 0.08 8.22
N HIS A 266 23.91 -0.96 8.76
CA HIS A 266 22.48 -1.20 8.62
C HIS A 266 21.88 -1.72 9.93
N ARG A 267 20.91 -0.98 10.50
CA ARG A 267 20.00 -1.51 11.52
C ARG A 267 18.64 -1.74 10.89
N VAL A 268 18.13 -2.96 10.99
CA VAL A 268 16.77 -3.30 10.57
C VAL A 268 15.83 -2.89 11.73
N PRO A 269 14.81 -2.05 11.48
CA PRO A 269 13.86 -1.71 12.53
C PRO A 269 13.10 -2.98 12.95
N HIS A 270 13.05 -3.23 14.26
CA HIS A 270 12.25 -4.30 14.82
C HIS A 270 11.03 -3.69 15.50
N PHE A 271 9.83 -4.12 15.10
CA PHE A 271 8.59 -3.64 15.69
C PHE A 271 8.00 -4.72 16.58
N ARG A 272 7.68 -4.35 17.81
CA ARG A 272 6.96 -5.24 18.73
C ARG A 272 5.49 -4.87 18.76
N ASN A 273 4.65 -5.87 18.58
CA ASN A 273 3.22 -5.74 18.74
C ASN A 273 2.85 -5.73 20.23
N LEU A 274 2.14 -4.70 20.67
CA LEU A 274 1.66 -4.55 22.04
C LEU A 274 0.30 -5.24 22.17
N ARG A 275 0.31 -6.54 22.46
CA ARG A 275 -0.90 -7.40 22.49
C ARG A 275 -1.62 -7.48 23.83
N ALA A 276 -0.91 -7.21 24.92
CA ALA A 276 -1.47 -7.37 26.25
C ALA A 276 -2.56 -6.31 26.51
N GLU A 277 -3.62 -6.71 27.21
CA GLU A 277 -4.78 -5.86 27.49
C GLU A 277 -4.38 -4.55 28.18
N CYS A 278 -3.36 -4.59 29.04
CA CYS A 278 -2.83 -3.40 29.72
C CYS A 278 -2.44 -2.25 28.78
N PHE A 279 -2.04 -2.55 27.53
CA PHE A 279 -1.69 -1.53 26.54
C PHE A 279 -2.90 -0.84 25.89
N TYR A 280 -4.12 -1.33 26.16
CA TYR A 280 -5.39 -0.78 25.67
C TYR A 280 -6.26 -0.23 26.81
N LYS A 281 -5.79 -0.28 28.07
CA LYS A 281 -6.54 0.27 29.22
C LYS A 281 -6.49 1.79 29.33
N LYS A 282 -5.49 2.43 28.70
CA LYS A 282 -5.38 3.89 28.66
C LYS A 282 -6.46 4.48 27.73
N ASP A 283 -7.06 5.61 28.12
CA ASP A 283 -8.15 6.25 27.38
C ASP A 283 -7.80 6.52 25.90
N GLU A 284 -6.56 6.94 25.65
CA GLU A 284 -6.00 7.17 24.31
C GLU A 284 -6.00 5.93 23.39
N TYR A 285 -6.08 4.71 23.93
CA TYR A 285 -5.99 3.46 23.16
C TYR A 285 -7.17 2.51 23.37
N LYS A 286 -8.12 2.85 24.24
CA LYS A 286 -9.25 2.00 24.61
C LYS A 286 -10.17 1.65 23.44
N HIS A 287 -10.20 2.51 22.42
CA HIS A 287 -10.99 2.34 21.20
C HIS A 287 -10.27 1.53 20.11
N LEU A 288 -8.99 1.17 20.31
CA LEU A 288 -8.21 0.44 19.30
C LEU A 288 -8.41 -1.07 19.40
N LYS A 289 -8.50 -1.74 18.25
CA LYS A 289 -8.54 -3.21 18.17
C LYS A 289 -7.24 -3.81 18.74
N ARG A 290 -7.36 -4.83 19.57
CA ARG A 290 -6.21 -5.58 20.07
C ARG A 290 -5.33 -6.07 18.91
N GLY A 291 -4.02 -5.94 19.07
CA GLY A 291 -3.04 -6.28 18.05
C GLY A 291 -2.74 -5.16 17.06
N SER A 292 -3.39 -3.99 17.15
CA SER A 292 -3.13 -2.85 16.25
C SER A 292 -2.05 -1.88 16.74
N ARG A 293 -1.65 -2.00 18.02
CA ARG A 293 -0.59 -1.18 18.62
C ARG A 293 0.79 -1.77 18.40
N TRP A 294 1.69 -0.95 17.90
CA TRP A 294 3.08 -1.31 17.64
C TRP A 294 4.01 -0.35 18.37
N THR A 295 5.18 -0.82 18.73
CA THR A 295 6.25 0.03 19.25
C THR A 295 7.56 -0.33 18.58
N PHE A 296 8.44 0.66 18.44
CA PHE A 296 9.81 0.43 18.05
C PHE A 296 10.58 -0.24 19.20
N VAL A 297 11.25 -1.35 18.91
CA VAL A 297 12.22 -2.01 19.78
C VAL A 297 13.54 -1.90 19.03
N LYS A 298 14.58 -1.32 19.65
CA LYS A 298 15.85 -0.92 19.00
C LYS A 298 16.28 -1.84 17.83
N GLY A 299 16.70 -1.24 16.72
CA GLY A 299 17.03 -1.97 15.49
C GLY A 299 18.21 -2.94 15.66
N VAL A 300 18.09 -4.11 15.04
CA VAL A 300 19.04 -5.23 15.10
C VAL A 300 19.93 -5.18 13.86
N ASP A 301 21.17 -5.71 13.92
CA ASP A 301 21.99 -5.84 12.71
C ASP A 301 21.41 -6.90 11.75
N LEU A 302 21.93 -6.98 10.52
CA LEU A 302 21.49 -7.96 9.51
C LEU A 302 21.65 -9.43 9.95
N ASN A 303 22.40 -9.68 11.03
CA ASN A 303 22.68 -11.01 11.57
C ASN A 303 21.80 -11.34 12.80
N GLY A 304 20.84 -10.49 13.15
CA GLY A 304 19.94 -10.73 14.28
C GLY A 304 20.60 -10.57 15.65
N SER A 305 21.80 -9.98 15.74
CA SER A 305 22.48 -9.75 17.01
C SER A 305 21.87 -8.55 17.74
N MET A 306 21.20 -8.82 18.87
CA MET A 306 20.74 -7.79 19.83
C MET A 306 21.85 -7.27 20.73
N ASN A 307 23.13 -7.60 20.47
CA ASN A 307 24.22 -7.21 21.36
C ASN A 307 24.55 -5.72 21.23
N THR A 308 23.95 -4.94 22.14
CA THR A 308 24.69 -4.11 23.11
C THR A 308 23.70 -3.76 24.23
N LEU A 309 23.45 -4.75 25.09
CA LEU A 309 23.44 -4.49 26.53
C LEU A 309 24.89 -4.28 26.92
N GLU A 310 25.29 -3.03 27.12
CA GLU A 310 26.13 -2.68 28.26
C GLU A 310 25.46 -1.45 28.88
N GLN A 311 25.09 -1.58 30.15
CA GLN A 311 24.80 -0.45 31.02
C GLN A 311 26.11 0.25 31.36
#